data_AF-A0A383BD57-F1
#
_entry.id   AF-A0A383BD57-F1
#
_cell.length_a   1.000
_cell.length_b   1.000
_cell.length_c   1.000
_cell.angle_alpha   90.00
_cell.angle_beta   90.00
_cell.angle_gamma   90.00
#
_symmetry.space_group_name_H-M   'P 1'
#
loop_
_entity.id
_entity.type
_entity.pdbx_description
1 polymer ?
#
loop_
_entity_poly.entity_id
_entity_poly.type
_entity_poly.pdbx_seq_one_letter_code
_entity_poly.pdbx_strand_id
1 'polypeptide(L)'
;MKDPKKELRAREISKNIRCVVCQNQSIDDSSAQLARDLRLLIRQKIKEGSTDKQIYNFLTERYGDFILLNPPLKTSTIFLWLFPFGLLFIGFFIILKHHKKSKIN
;
A
#
# COMPACT_ATOMS: atom_id res chain seq x y z
N MET A 1 -19.46 -18.39 0.22
CA MET A 1 -18.95 -19.67 0.79
C MET A 1 -19.90 -20.13 1.91
N LYS A 2 -19.89 -21.40 2.35
CA LYS A 2 -20.83 -21.86 3.41
C LYS A 2 -20.43 -21.44 4.83
N ASP A 3 -19.13 -21.30 5.10
CA ASP A 3 -18.62 -20.88 6.41
C ASP A 3 -18.62 -19.33 6.54
N PRO A 4 -19.41 -18.76 7.48
CA PRO A 4 -19.51 -17.31 7.64
C PRO A 4 -18.22 -16.66 8.13
N LYS A 5 -17.40 -17.33 8.96
CA LYS A 5 -16.13 -16.76 9.44
C LYS A 5 -15.14 -16.56 8.29
N LYS A 6 -15.05 -17.56 7.42
CA LYS A 6 -14.16 -17.48 6.25
C LYS A 6 -14.67 -16.51 5.18
N GLU A 7 -15.99 -16.34 5.05
CA GLU A 7 -16.56 -15.33 4.13
C GLU A 7 -16.28 -13.90 4.64
N LEU A 8 -16.40 -13.65 5.95
CA LEU A 8 -16.03 -12.38 6.56
C LEU A 8 -14.56 -12.06 6.32
N ARG A 9 -13.67 -13.02 6.59
CA ARG A 9 -12.23 -12.90 6.30
C ARG A 9 -11.96 -12.58 4.82
N ALA A 10 -12.67 -13.24 3.90
CA ALA A 10 -12.53 -12.97 2.47
C ALA A 10 -12.93 -11.53 2.11
N ARG A 11 -14.00 -11.00 2.71
CA ARG A 11 -14.42 -9.60 2.53
C ARG A 11 -13.41 -8.63 3.12
N GLU A 12 -12.89 -8.88 4.32
CA GLU A 12 -11.88 -8.02 4.96
C GLU A 12 -10.60 -7.91 4.13
N ILE A 13 -10.11 -9.04 3.61
CA ILE A 13 -8.96 -9.04 2.69
C ILE A 13 -9.32 -8.24 1.43
N SER A 14 -10.48 -8.50 0.83
CA SER A 14 -10.91 -7.82 -0.41
C SER A 14 -11.01 -6.30 -0.26
N LYS A 15 -11.40 -5.81 0.91
CA LYS A 15 -11.44 -4.36 1.22
C LYS A 15 -10.07 -3.71 1.32
N ASN A 16 -9.01 -4.49 1.60
CA ASN A 16 -7.64 -4.00 1.67
C ASN A 16 -6.91 -4.07 0.31
N ILE A 17 -7.56 -4.63 -0.71
CA ILE A 17 -7.01 -4.78 -2.05
C ILE A 17 -7.63 -3.73 -2.99
N ARG A 18 -6.78 -2.94 -3.62
CA ARG A 18 -7.11 -1.96 -4.66
C ARG A 18 -7.39 -2.67 -5.98
N CYS A 19 -8.42 -2.23 -6.69
CA CYS A 19 -8.61 -2.62 -8.09
C CYS A 19 -7.61 -1.86 -8.98
N VAL A 20 -6.64 -2.58 -9.56
CA VAL A 20 -5.58 -2.00 -10.42
C VAL A 20 -6.08 -1.45 -11.75
N VAL A 21 -7.28 -1.83 -12.19
CA VAL A 21 -7.91 -1.35 -13.43
C VAL A 21 -9.00 -0.30 -13.20
N CYS A 22 -9.20 0.13 -11.94
CA CYS A 22 -10.29 1.00 -11.55
C CYS A 22 -9.79 2.32 -10.95
N GLN A 23 -10.66 3.32 -10.85
CA GLN A 23 -10.34 4.59 -10.23
C GLN A 23 -10.39 4.49 -8.70
N ASN A 24 -9.25 4.18 -8.06
CA ASN A 24 -9.04 4.32 -6.61
C ASN A 24 -10.09 3.60 -5.71
N GLN A 25 -10.59 2.44 -6.15
CA GLN A 25 -11.60 1.66 -5.42
C GLN A 25 -11.08 0.29 -4.99
N SER A 26 -11.66 -0.28 -3.93
CA SER A 26 -11.36 -1.64 -3.48
C SER A 26 -11.91 -2.68 -4.48
N ILE A 27 -11.39 -3.91 -4.43
CA ILE A 27 -11.99 -5.01 -5.21
C ILE A 27 -13.31 -5.52 -4.60
N ASP A 28 -13.61 -5.16 -3.35
CA ASP A 28 -14.90 -5.48 -2.71
C ASP A 28 -16.03 -4.61 -3.32
N ASP A 29 -15.75 -3.32 -3.53
CA ASP A 29 -16.70 -2.34 -4.06
C ASP A 29 -16.75 -2.32 -5.60
N SER A 30 -15.70 -2.80 -6.26
CA SER A 30 -15.57 -2.76 -7.71
C SER A 30 -16.39 -3.82 -8.45
N SER A 31 -17.08 -3.38 -9.52
CA SER A 31 -17.76 -4.22 -10.50
C SER A 31 -16.89 -4.58 -11.72
N ALA A 32 -15.58 -4.33 -11.68
CA ALA A 32 -14.68 -4.75 -12.76
C ALA A 32 -14.54 -6.28 -12.81
N GLN A 33 -14.27 -6.83 -14.01
CA GLN A 33 -14.06 -8.27 -14.17
C GLN A 33 -12.86 -8.76 -13.35
N LEU A 34 -11.75 -8.03 -13.40
CA LEU A 34 -10.56 -8.35 -12.60
C LEU A 34 -10.85 -8.37 -11.09
N ALA A 35 -11.68 -7.46 -10.59
CA ALA A 35 -12.07 -7.42 -9.18
C ALA A 35 -12.91 -8.65 -8.80
N ARG A 36 -13.77 -9.16 -9.69
CA ARG A 36 -14.48 -10.43 -9.48
C ARG A 36 -13.51 -11.60 -9.43
N ASP A 37 -12.58 -11.68 -10.37
CA ASP A 37 -11.63 -12.79 -10.47
C ASP A 37 -10.71 -12.85 -9.23
N LEU A 38 -10.22 -11.69 -8.76
CA LEU A 38 -9.43 -11.59 -7.53
C LEU A 38 -10.24 -12.00 -6.28
N ARG A 39 -11.51 -11.60 -6.19
CA ARG A 39 -12.41 -12.00 -5.10
C ARG A 39 -12.67 -13.51 -5.08
N LEU A 40 -12.73 -14.16 -6.24
CA LEU A 40 -12.85 -15.61 -6.33
C LEU A 40 -11.55 -16.31 -5.92
N LEU A 41 -10.41 -15.80 -6.40
CA LEU A 41 -9.08 -16.29 -6.06
C LEU A 41 -8.79 -16.22 -4.56
N ILE A 42 -9.12 -15.10 -3.90
CA ILE A 42 -8.95 -14.95 -2.44
C ILE A 42 -9.76 -16.01 -1.69
N ARG A 43 -11.02 -16.23 -2.07
CA ARG A 43 -11.87 -17.27 -1.46
C ARG A 43 -11.29 -18.65 -1.66
N GLN A 44 -10.73 -18.94 -2.84
CA GLN A 44 -10.04 -20.20 -3.11
C GLN A 44 -8.83 -20.38 -2.19
N LYS A 45 -7.96 -19.37 -2.06
CA LYS A 45 -6.80 -19.45 -1.17
C LYS A 45 -7.15 -19.63 0.31
N ILE A 46 -8.24 -19.01 0.76
CA ILE A 46 -8.76 -19.21 2.12
C ILE A 46 -9.27 -20.65 2.30
N LYS A 47 -9.89 -21.26 1.28
CA LYS A 47 -10.26 -22.69 1.32
C LYS A 47 -9.04 -23.59 1.37
N GLU A 48 -7.98 -23.24 0.65
CA GLU A 48 -6.68 -23.94 0.65
C GLU A 48 -5.92 -23.81 1.99
N GLY A 49 -6.42 -23.03 2.94
CA GLY A 49 -5.78 -22.85 4.25
C GLY A 49 -4.69 -21.79 4.27
N SER A 50 -4.57 -20.96 3.24
CA SER A 50 -3.59 -19.85 3.21
C SER A 50 -3.88 -18.82 4.29
N THR A 51 -2.83 -18.28 4.89
CA THR A 51 -2.87 -17.14 5.82
C THR A 51 -3.03 -15.81 5.08
N ASP A 52 -3.43 -14.74 5.78
CA ASP A 52 -3.62 -13.42 5.15
C ASP A 52 -2.34 -12.90 4.53
N LYS A 53 -1.22 -13.07 5.26
CA LYS A 53 0.11 -12.69 4.79
C LYS A 53 0.51 -13.42 3.50
N GLN A 54 0.21 -14.72 3.40
CA GLN A 54 0.47 -15.48 2.17
C GLN A 54 -0.39 -15.00 1.01
N ILE A 55 -1.65 -14.64 1.26
CA ILE A 55 -2.55 -14.09 0.24
C ILE A 55 -2.04 -12.72 -0.25
N TYR A 56 -1.67 -11.83 0.67
CA TYR A 56 -1.10 -10.53 0.32
C TYR A 56 0.20 -10.66 -0.45
N ASN A 57 1.13 -11.51 0.01
CA ASN A 57 2.40 -11.75 -0.68
C ASN A 57 2.18 -12.30 -2.09
N PHE A 58 1.25 -13.26 -2.26
CA PHE A 58 0.93 -13.80 -3.57
C PHE A 58 0.39 -12.73 -4.53
N LEU A 59 -0.41 -11.79 -4.02
CA LEU A 59 -0.95 -10.69 -4.82
C LEU A 59 0.13 -9.65 -5.14
N THR A 60 0.96 -9.26 -4.18
CA THR A 60 2.02 -8.25 -4.40
C THR A 60 3.14 -8.77 -5.29
N GLU A 61 3.44 -10.06 -5.27
CA GLU A 61 4.42 -10.68 -6.17
C GLU A 61 3.98 -10.58 -7.65
N ARG A 62 2.68 -10.66 -7.91
CA ARG A 62 2.12 -10.62 -9.28
C ARG A 62 1.74 -9.22 -9.74
N TYR A 63 1.20 -8.40 -8.86
CA TYR A 63 0.61 -7.09 -9.20
C TYR A 63 1.36 -5.89 -8.60
N GLY A 64 2.45 -6.13 -7.86
CA GLY A 64 3.22 -5.10 -7.16
C GLY A 64 2.59 -4.66 -5.84
N ASP A 65 3.31 -3.86 -5.05
CA ASP A 65 2.82 -3.41 -3.73
C ASP A 65 1.61 -2.48 -3.82
N PHE A 66 1.41 -1.80 -4.97
CA PHE A 66 0.32 -0.86 -5.19
C PHE A 66 -1.07 -1.52 -5.24
N ILE A 67 -1.12 -2.86 -5.37
CA ILE A 67 -2.37 -3.61 -5.22
C ILE A 67 -2.93 -3.54 -3.80
N LEU A 68 -2.07 -3.31 -2.79
CA LEU A 68 -2.52 -3.07 -1.43
C LEU A 68 -2.97 -1.62 -1.30
N LEU A 69 -4.11 -1.38 -0.67
CA LEU A 69 -4.56 -0.03 -0.36
C LEU A 69 -3.57 0.67 0.59
N ASN A 70 -2.97 -0.09 1.50
CA ASN A 70 -1.90 0.34 2.40
C ASN A 70 -0.62 -0.44 2.11
N PRO A 71 0.23 0.02 1.16
CA PRO A 71 1.49 -0.65 0.86
C PRO A 71 2.44 -0.57 2.07
N PRO A 72 3.17 -1.65 2.39
CA PRO A 72 4.11 -1.66 3.50
C PRO A 72 5.28 -0.70 3.25
N LEU A 73 5.74 -0.03 4.30
CA LEU A 73 6.98 0.74 4.24
C LEU A 73 8.16 -0.22 4.07
N LYS A 74 8.83 -0.14 2.93
CA LYS A 74 10.04 -0.92 2.65
C LYS A 74 11.27 -0.15 3.10
N THR A 75 12.24 -0.85 3.64
CA THR A 75 13.56 -0.29 3.97
C THR A 75 14.27 0.26 2.73
N SER A 76 14.01 -0.31 1.55
CA SER A 76 14.56 0.18 0.27
C SER A 76 14.04 1.56 -0.13
N THR A 77 12.83 1.94 0.28
CA THR A 77 12.25 3.26 -0.05
C THR A 77 12.54 4.32 1.01
N ILE A 78 13.23 3.97 2.10
CA ILE A 78 13.52 4.90 3.21
C ILE A 78 14.23 6.17 2.74
N PHE A 79 15.12 6.06 1.75
CA PHE A 79 15.84 7.19 1.18
C PHE A 79 14.89 8.19 0.51
N LEU A 80 13.88 7.69 -0.22
CA LEU A 80 12.86 8.52 -0.86
C LEU A 80 12.05 9.31 0.17
N TRP A 81 11.78 8.68 1.33
CA TRP A 81 11.09 9.34 2.45
C TRP A 81 11.97 10.33 3.21
N LEU A 82 13.30 10.09 3.30
CA LEU A 82 14.25 11.00 3.97
C LEU A 82 14.66 12.21 3.12
N PHE A 83 14.60 12.08 1.79
CA PHE A 83 14.96 13.14 0.85
C PHE A 83 14.29 14.51 1.12
N PRO A 84 12.96 14.63 1.32
CA PRO A 84 12.32 15.92 1.62
C PRO A 84 12.85 16.56 2.91
N PHE A 85 13.11 15.76 3.95
CA PHE A 85 13.70 16.27 5.19
C PHE A 85 15.14 16.76 4.96
N GLY A 86 15.93 16.05 4.16
CA GLY A 86 17.27 16.47 3.77
C GLY A 86 17.28 17.86 3.11
N LEU A 87 16.36 18.10 2.17
CA LEU A 87 16.21 19.42 1.53
C LEU A 87 15.80 20.51 2.52
N LEU A 88 14.89 20.21 3.45
CA LEU A 88 14.49 21.15 4.50
C LEU A 88 15.67 21.53 5.41
N PHE A 89 16.50 20.56 5.81
CA PHE A 89 17.70 20.83 6.61
C PHE A 89 18.70 21.71 5.86
N ILE A 90 18.93 21.44 4.57
CA ILE A 90 19.83 22.25 3.73
C ILE A 90 19.31 23.69 3.63
N GLY A 91 18.02 23.87 3.31
CA GLY A 91 17.39 25.19 3.22
C GLY A 91 17.45 25.96 4.54
N PHE A 92 17.11 25.30 5.65
CA PHE A 92 17.20 25.89 6.99
C PHE A 92 18.62 26.33 7.34
N PHE A 93 19.63 25.51 7.02
CA PHE A 93 21.03 25.84 7.27
C PHE A 93 21.51 27.06 6.47
N ILE A 94 21.08 27.18 5.20
CA ILE A 94 21.38 28.34 4.35
C ILE A 94 20.77 29.61 4.95
N ILE A 95 19.50 29.57 5.37
CA ILE A 95 18.80 30.71 5.97
C ILE A 95 19.52 31.18 7.24
N LEU A 96 19.86 30.25 8.16
CA LEU A 96 20.58 30.59 9.39
C LEU A 96 21.93 31.25 9.11
N LYS A 97 22.69 30.70 8.14
CA LYS A 97 23.97 31.27 7.74
C LYS A 97 23.82 32.67 7.15
N HIS A 98 22.78 32.90 6.35
CA HIS A 98 22.49 34.20 5.76
C HIS A 98 22.09 35.23 6.82
N HIS A 99 21.19 34.86 7.75
CA HIS A 99 20.76 35.72 8.85
C HIS A 99 21.92 36.10 9.78
N LYS A 100 22.83 35.16 10.06
CA LYS A 100 24.03 35.44 10.86
C LYS A 100 24.98 36.40 10.15
N LYS A 101 25.17 36.27 8.83
CA LYS A 101 26.03 37.17 8.04
C LYS A 101 25.45 38.59 7.94
N SER A 102 24.13 38.72 7.80
CA SER A 102 23.45 40.03 7.76
C SER A 102 23.47 40.82 9.08
N LYS A 103 23.72 40.16 10.21
CA LYS A 103 23.81 40.81 11.53
C LYS A 103 25.23 41.28 11.89
N ILE A 104 26.23 40.86 11.11
CA ILE A 104 27.66 41.08 11.39
C ILE A 104 28.25 42.18 10.47
N ASN A 105 27.68 42.37 9.28
CA ASN A 105 27.95 43.52 8.40
C ASN A 105 27.11 44.73 8.82
#